data_AF-U5VUA0-F1
#
_entry.id   AF-U5VUA0-F1
#
_cell.length_a   1.000
_cell.length_b   1.000
_cell.length_c   1.000
_cell.angle_alpha   90.00
_cell.angle_beta   90.00
_cell.angle_gamma   90.00
#
_symmetry.space_group_name_H-M   'P 1'
#
loop_
_entity.id
_entity.type
_entity.pdbx_description
1 polymer ?
#
loop_
_entity_poly.entity_id
_entity_poly.type
_entity_poly.pdbx_seq_one_letter_code
_entity_poly.pdbx_strand_id
1 'polypeptide(L)'
;MNDIAAQLTAIHRAVSTVKAEGGETVNVLLRRTYNAEVEDVWDALTDPDRVKRWFLPLTGDFREGGTFQLEGNAGGDILTCDPPRLLKVTFGGPVSLVELRLAPDGDESTVLELEHTVPIEMAGSGAGALFVGPGWDGIFVGLGLHLSGEDVKDPVTGDHAHRSIDAWVAAVETSGTASADEIAAGKAAALGQFAP
;
A
#
# COMPACT_ATOMS: atom_id res chain seq x y z
N MET A 1 2.89 -9.64 21.17
CA MET A 1 1.43 -9.64 21.44
C MET A 1 0.90 -8.62 20.46
N ASN A 2 0.31 -9.12 19.39
CA ASN A 2 0.11 -8.39 18.15
C ASN A 2 -0.98 -7.33 18.35
N ASP A 3 -0.59 -6.12 18.72
CA ASP A 3 -1.50 -4.98 18.76
C ASP A 3 -1.66 -4.42 17.35
N ILE A 4 -2.52 -5.06 16.57
CA ILE A 4 -2.83 -4.64 15.18
C ILE A 4 -3.36 -3.20 15.16
N ALA A 5 -4.07 -2.75 16.21
CA ALA A 5 -4.53 -1.37 16.29
C ALA A 5 -3.36 -0.38 16.41
N ALA A 6 -2.34 -0.71 17.21
CA ALA A 6 -1.09 0.07 17.24
C ALA A 6 -0.36 0.05 15.89
N GLN A 7 -0.32 -1.10 15.21
CA GLN A 7 0.29 -1.22 13.87
C GLN A 7 -0.42 -0.31 12.85
N LEU A 8 -1.76 -0.27 12.86
CA LEU A 8 -2.55 0.61 11.98
C LEU A 8 -2.35 2.10 12.31
N THR A 9 -2.19 2.44 13.59
CA THR A 9 -1.97 3.82 14.06
C THR A 9 -0.58 4.33 13.65
N ALA A 10 0.41 3.45 13.51
CA ALA A 10 1.77 3.81 13.09
C ALA A 10 1.88 4.19 11.60
N ILE A 11 0.82 3.98 10.82
CA ILE A 11 0.79 4.28 9.38
C ILE A 11 0.29 5.71 9.17
N HIS A 12 1.12 6.55 8.59
CA HIS A 12 0.68 7.82 8.01
C HIS A 12 0.00 7.56 6.65
N ARG A 13 -1.13 8.22 6.42
CA ARG A 13 -1.92 8.12 5.19
C ARG A 13 -2.20 9.51 4.65
N ALA A 14 -2.11 9.67 3.34
CA ALA A 14 -2.53 10.87 2.64
C ALA A 14 -3.16 10.53 1.30
N VAL A 15 -4.08 11.37 0.87
CA VAL A 15 -4.68 11.32 -0.46
C VAL A 15 -4.47 12.68 -1.12
N SER A 16 -4.17 12.70 -2.40
CA SER A 16 -4.09 13.93 -3.18
C SER A 16 -4.55 13.72 -4.60
N THR A 17 -4.91 14.80 -5.29
CA THR A 17 -5.04 14.79 -6.75
C THR A 17 -4.01 15.71 -7.36
N VAL A 18 -3.43 15.26 -8.48
CA VAL A 18 -2.45 16.03 -9.24
C VAL A 18 -2.98 16.20 -10.65
N LYS A 19 -3.08 17.46 -11.09
CA LYS A 19 -3.41 17.80 -12.48
C LYS A 19 -2.13 17.98 -13.27
N ALA A 20 -1.94 17.19 -14.31
CA ALA A 20 -0.85 17.31 -15.26
C ALA A 20 -1.39 17.44 -16.70
N GLU A 21 -0.53 17.75 -17.66
CA GLU A 21 -0.91 17.86 -19.08
C GLU A 21 -1.53 16.57 -19.63
N GLY A 22 -1.24 15.42 -19.01
CA GLY A 22 -1.79 14.10 -19.36
C GLY A 22 -3.10 13.71 -18.66
N GLY A 23 -3.70 14.58 -17.85
CA GLY A 23 -4.92 14.29 -17.09
C GLY A 23 -4.75 14.52 -15.59
N GLU A 24 -5.82 14.24 -14.84
CA GLU A 24 -5.81 14.30 -13.38
C GLU A 24 -5.61 12.89 -12.80
N THR A 25 -4.75 12.75 -11.82
CA THR A 25 -4.43 11.49 -11.15
C THR A 25 -4.76 11.56 -9.67
N VAL A 26 -5.34 10.50 -9.12
CA VAL A 26 -5.47 10.31 -7.67
C VAL A 26 -4.22 9.60 -7.17
N ASN A 27 -3.62 10.13 -6.11
CA ASN A 27 -2.46 9.54 -5.42
C ASN A 27 -2.87 9.13 -4.00
N VAL A 28 -2.58 7.87 -3.68
CA VAL A 28 -2.68 7.30 -2.34
C VAL A 28 -1.26 7.12 -1.80
N LEU A 29 -0.94 7.79 -0.69
CA LEU A 29 0.36 7.72 -0.02
C LEU A 29 0.22 7.04 1.34
N LEU A 30 1.09 6.06 1.60
CA LEU A 30 1.31 5.46 2.91
C LEU A 30 2.76 5.67 3.33
N ARG A 31 3.01 5.99 4.59
CA ARG A 31 4.36 6.07 5.15
C ARG A 31 4.41 5.45 6.54
N ARG A 32 5.44 4.67 6.82
CA ARG A 32 5.68 4.07 8.13
C ARG A 32 7.18 3.83 8.36
N THR A 33 7.61 4.00 9.61
CA THR A 33 8.95 3.59 10.06
C THR A 33 8.90 2.16 10.63
N TYR A 34 9.89 1.35 10.26
CA TYR A 34 10.14 0.00 10.78
C TYR A 34 11.47 -0.04 11.52
N ASN A 35 11.54 -0.79 12.61
CA ASN A 35 12.78 -1.02 13.38
C ASN A 35 13.60 -2.14 12.74
N ALA A 36 14.04 -1.93 11.50
CA ALA A 36 14.88 -2.82 10.73
C ALA A 36 15.75 -2.01 9.75
N GLU A 37 16.92 -2.53 9.42
CA GLU A 37 17.84 -1.97 8.43
C GLU A 37 17.20 -1.97 7.03
N VAL A 38 17.64 -1.06 6.17
CA VAL A 38 17.00 -0.83 4.86
C VAL A 38 17.10 -2.05 3.95
N GLU A 39 18.20 -2.78 4.02
CA GLU A 39 18.43 -4.04 3.31
C GLU A 39 17.44 -5.12 3.76
N ASP A 40 17.16 -5.21 5.07
CA ASP A 40 16.22 -6.21 5.60
C ASP A 40 14.78 -5.90 5.16
N VAL A 41 14.38 -4.62 5.20
CA VAL A 41 13.07 -4.19 4.71
C VAL A 41 12.93 -4.41 3.20
N TRP A 42 13.99 -4.11 2.44
CA TRP A 42 14.03 -4.33 0.99
C TRP A 42 13.87 -5.80 0.63
N ASP A 43 14.64 -6.68 1.27
CA ASP A 43 14.57 -8.12 1.02
C ASP A 43 13.21 -8.69 1.44
N ALA A 44 12.62 -8.21 2.54
CA ALA A 44 11.28 -8.63 2.96
C ALA A 44 10.17 -8.25 1.96
N LEU A 45 10.39 -7.23 1.13
CA LEU A 45 9.47 -6.75 0.10
C LEU A 45 9.75 -7.34 -1.30
N THR A 46 10.99 -7.73 -1.59
CA THR A 46 11.44 -8.05 -2.96
C THR A 46 11.95 -9.48 -3.16
N ASP A 47 12.47 -10.14 -2.12
CA ASP A 47 12.90 -11.54 -2.20
C ASP A 47 11.67 -12.48 -2.16
N PRO A 48 11.37 -13.23 -3.24
CA PRO A 48 10.22 -14.13 -3.29
C PRO A 48 10.19 -15.16 -2.15
N ASP A 49 11.35 -15.64 -1.70
CA ASP A 49 11.46 -16.61 -0.61
C ASP A 49 11.18 -16.01 0.76
N ARG A 50 11.33 -14.69 0.90
CA ARG A 50 10.93 -13.94 2.11
C ARG A 50 9.49 -13.45 2.03
N VAL A 51 9.09 -12.86 0.91
CA VAL A 51 7.72 -12.35 0.67
C VAL A 51 6.68 -13.44 0.96
N LYS A 52 6.87 -14.66 0.45
CA LYS A 52 5.92 -15.77 0.64
C LYS A 52 5.73 -16.22 2.10
N ARG A 53 6.59 -15.78 3.02
CA ARG A 53 6.50 -16.13 4.45
C ARG A 53 5.39 -15.35 5.16
N TRP A 54 5.13 -14.13 4.71
CA TRP A 54 4.18 -13.21 5.36
C TRP A 54 3.11 -12.65 4.41
N PHE A 55 3.35 -12.72 3.10
CA PHE A 55 2.44 -12.24 2.06
C PHE A 55 2.24 -13.28 0.93
N LEU A 56 1.55 -12.89 -0.14
CA LEU A 56 1.23 -13.75 -1.28
C LEU A 56 2.50 -14.18 -2.03
N PRO A 57 2.59 -15.44 -2.49
CA PRO A 57 3.70 -15.89 -3.34
C PRO A 57 3.88 -15.01 -4.58
N LEU A 58 5.14 -14.66 -4.87
CA LEU A 58 5.55 -13.81 -5.98
C LEU A 58 6.22 -14.67 -7.06
N THR A 59 5.83 -14.46 -8.32
CA THR A 59 6.45 -15.09 -9.51
C THR A 59 6.73 -14.04 -10.59
N GLY A 60 7.70 -14.28 -11.48
CA GLY A 60 8.01 -13.34 -12.57
C GLY A 60 9.48 -13.31 -12.97
N ASP A 61 9.84 -12.26 -13.71
CA ASP A 61 11.21 -11.91 -14.11
C ASP A 61 11.63 -10.66 -13.32
N PHE A 62 12.25 -10.86 -12.14
CA PHE A 62 12.52 -9.81 -11.14
C PHE A 62 13.73 -8.94 -11.49
N ARG A 63 13.61 -8.19 -12.58
CA ARG A 63 14.56 -7.18 -13.04
C ARG A 63 13.83 -6.02 -13.67
N GLU A 64 14.52 -4.89 -13.81
CA GLU A 64 13.98 -3.77 -14.56
C GLU A 64 13.61 -4.18 -16.01
N GLY A 65 12.43 -3.74 -16.46
CA GLY A 65 11.81 -4.16 -17.72
C GLY A 65 11.27 -5.60 -17.72
N GLY A 66 11.34 -6.31 -16.59
CA GLY A 66 10.71 -7.60 -16.37
C GLY A 66 9.30 -7.47 -15.80
N THR A 67 8.79 -8.55 -15.20
CA THR A 67 7.40 -8.64 -14.72
C THR A 67 7.32 -9.29 -13.35
N PHE A 68 6.20 -9.07 -12.65
CA PHE A 68 5.85 -9.78 -11.43
C PHE A 68 4.38 -10.16 -11.41
N GLN A 69 4.03 -11.16 -10.62
CA GLN A 69 2.68 -11.63 -10.39
C GLN A 69 2.55 -12.11 -8.95
N LEU A 70 1.58 -11.54 -8.22
CA LEU A 70 1.14 -12.04 -6.93
C LEU A 70 0.06 -13.11 -7.12
N GLU A 71 0.22 -14.27 -6.52
CA GLU A 71 -0.73 -15.38 -6.69
C GLU A 71 -2.14 -14.99 -6.24
N GLY A 72 -3.13 -15.15 -7.13
CA GLY A 72 -4.53 -14.79 -6.86
C GLY A 72 -4.81 -13.28 -6.77
N ASN A 73 -3.86 -12.43 -7.15
CA ASN A 73 -3.96 -10.98 -7.05
C ASN A 73 -3.34 -10.28 -8.29
N ALA A 74 -3.00 -9.00 -8.19
CA ALA A 74 -2.44 -8.23 -9.27
C ALA A 74 -1.00 -8.64 -9.64
N GLY A 75 -0.69 -8.50 -10.93
CA GLY A 75 0.68 -8.49 -11.45
C GLY A 75 0.95 -7.18 -12.20
N GLY A 76 2.15 -7.08 -12.75
CA GLY A 76 2.56 -5.92 -13.53
C GLY A 76 4.00 -5.99 -14.03
N ASP A 77 4.44 -4.88 -14.59
CA ASP A 77 5.76 -4.67 -15.16
C ASP A 77 6.65 -3.91 -14.16
N ILE A 78 7.91 -4.30 -14.08
CA ILE A 78 8.91 -3.62 -13.25
C ILE A 78 9.50 -2.48 -14.07
N LEU A 79 9.13 -1.25 -13.74
CA LEU A 79 9.52 -0.05 -14.48
C LEU A 79 10.88 0.48 -14.03
N THR A 80 11.17 0.41 -12.73
CA THR A 80 12.44 0.84 -12.15
C THR A 80 12.76 -0.04 -10.95
N CYS A 81 14.00 -0.51 -10.85
CA CYS A 81 14.48 -1.25 -9.69
C CYS A 81 15.89 -0.76 -9.32
N ASP A 82 15.99 0.03 -8.26
CA ASP A 82 17.25 0.56 -7.71
C ASP A 82 17.40 0.13 -6.24
N PRO A 83 17.88 -1.11 -5.99
CA PRO A 83 18.04 -1.63 -4.64
C PRO A 83 19.04 -0.84 -3.80
N PRO A 84 18.82 -0.70 -2.48
CA PRO A 84 17.66 -1.11 -1.71
C PRO A 84 16.64 0.03 -1.52
N ARG A 85 16.53 0.98 -2.46
CA ARG A 85 15.88 2.28 -2.19
C ARG A 85 14.60 2.53 -2.96
N LEU A 86 14.48 2.04 -4.19
CA LEU A 86 13.38 2.40 -5.08
C LEU A 86 12.91 1.22 -5.91
N LEU A 87 11.62 0.93 -5.84
CA LEU A 87 10.94 0.00 -6.75
C LEU A 87 9.72 0.69 -7.34
N LYS A 88 9.62 0.74 -8.66
CA LYS A 88 8.45 1.28 -9.37
C LYS A 88 7.89 0.24 -10.31
N VAL A 89 6.59 -0.01 -10.21
CA VAL A 89 5.90 -1.05 -10.97
C VAL A 89 4.54 -0.56 -11.49
N THR A 90 4.04 -1.19 -12.56
CA THR A 90 2.60 -1.16 -12.83
C THR A 90 1.88 -2.15 -11.91
N PHE A 91 0.60 -1.95 -11.63
CA PHE A 91 -0.14 -2.80 -10.69
C PHE A 91 -1.58 -3.07 -11.16
N GLY A 92 -1.82 -4.26 -11.70
CA GLY A 92 -3.14 -4.66 -12.22
C GLY A 92 -3.54 -4.00 -13.53
N GLY A 93 -2.72 -3.10 -14.07
CA GLY A 93 -2.94 -2.43 -15.34
C GLY A 93 -1.85 -1.37 -15.62
N PRO A 94 -1.70 -0.95 -16.89
CA PRO A 94 -0.55 -0.15 -17.33
C PRO A 94 -0.53 1.31 -16.82
N VAL A 95 -1.68 1.81 -16.36
CA VAL A 95 -1.85 3.19 -15.87
C VAL A 95 -1.93 3.28 -14.34
N SER A 96 -1.94 2.12 -13.68
CA SER A 96 -1.92 2.00 -12.22
C SER A 96 -0.48 1.80 -11.79
N LEU A 97 0.11 2.79 -11.14
CA LEU A 97 1.52 2.79 -10.79
C LEU A 97 1.69 2.71 -9.28
N VAL A 98 2.59 1.85 -8.83
CA VAL A 98 3.02 1.73 -7.44
C VAL A 98 4.51 2.04 -7.36
N GLU A 99 4.88 2.94 -6.48
CA GLU A 99 6.27 3.32 -6.20
C GLU A 99 6.56 3.12 -4.72
N LEU A 100 7.56 2.31 -4.40
CA LEU A 100 8.09 2.09 -3.06
C LEU A 100 9.41 2.83 -2.91
N ARG A 101 9.53 3.62 -1.84
CA ARG A 101 10.75 4.33 -1.48
C ARG A 101 11.17 3.97 -0.06
N LEU A 102 12.42 3.52 0.09
CA LEU A 102 13.04 3.25 1.38
C LEU A 102 14.11 4.27 1.70
N ALA A 103 14.10 4.78 2.92
CA ALA A 103 15.12 5.70 3.43
C ALA A 103 15.51 5.30 4.86
N PRO A 104 16.82 5.28 5.21
CA PRO A 104 17.25 5.12 6.60
C PRO A 104 16.72 6.23 7.51
N ASP A 105 16.35 5.88 8.72
CA ASP A 105 15.92 6.78 9.80
C ASP A 105 16.77 6.52 11.06
N GLY A 106 18.08 6.72 10.95
CA GLY A 106 19.07 6.25 11.91
C GLY A 106 19.67 4.89 11.54
N ASP A 107 20.37 4.26 12.48
CA ASP A 107 21.19 3.07 12.21
C ASP A 107 20.37 1.76 12.17
N GLU A 108 19.24 1.70 12.87
CA GLU A 108 18.43 0.47 13.05
C GLU A 108 16.96 0.64 12.60
N SER A 109 16.67 1.68 11.81
CA SER A 109 15.31 1.99 11.36
C SER A 109 15.25 2.48 9.92
N THR A 110 14.13 2.17 9.28
CA THR A 110 13.87 2.49 7.88
C THR A 110 12.46 3.05 7.71
N VAL A 111 12.33 4.18 7.01
CA VAL A 111 11.05 4.68 6.51
C VAL A 111 10.73 3.99 5.19
N LEU A 112 9.59 3.32 5.13
CA LEU A 112 8.94 2.92 3.89
C LEU A 112 7.86 3.94 3.53
N GLU A 113 7.94 4.43 2.30
CA GLU A 113 6.88 5.19 1.65
C GLU A 113 6.37 4.41 0.44
N LEU A 114 5.05 4.32 0.31
CA LEU A 114 4.37 3.77 -0.85
C LEU A 114 3.48 4.85 -1.44
N GLU A 115 3.63 5.11 -2.73
CA GLU A 115 2.68 5.89 -3.52
C GLU A 115 2.00 5.00 -4.54
N HIS A 116 0.68 5.06 -4.62
CA HIS A 116 -0.12 4.40 -5.63
C HIS A 116 -0.94 5.45 -6.37
N THR A 117 -0.62 5.64 -7.65
CA THR A 117 -1.29 6.61 -8.52
C THR A 117 -2.13 5.94 -9.58
N VAL A 118 -3.35 6.43 -9.78
CA VAL A 118 -4.27 6.00 -10.84
C VAL A 118 -4.92 7.22 -11.51
N PRO A 119 -5.31 7.15 -12.80
CA PRO A 119 -6.09 8.20 -13.44
C PRO A 119 -7.42 8.45 -12.72
N ILE A 120 -7.86 9.71 -12.64
CA ILE A 120 -9.11 10.06 -11.97
C ILE A 120 -10.32 9.43 -12.65
N GLU A 121 -10.25 9.16 -13.97
CA GLU A 121 -11.30 8.50 -14.73
C GLU A 121 -11.54 7.06 -14.24
N MET A 122 -10.52 6.43 -13.66
CA MET A 122 -10.63 5.12 -13.02
C MET A 122 -11.04 5.24 -11.54
N ALA A 123 -10.51 6.22 -10.81
CA ALA A 123 -10.79 6.39 -9.39
C ALA A 123 -12.15 7.06 -9.10
N GLY A 124 -12.72 7.78 -10.06
CA GLY A 124 -13.89 8.66 -9.93
C GLY A 124 -13.57 9.96 -9.20
N SER A 125 -12.99 9.87 -8.00
CA SER A 125 -12.55 10.99 -7.17
C SER A 125 -11.51 10.52 -6.16
N GLY A 126 -11.10 11.38 -5.23
CA GLY A 126 -10.24 10.96 -4.12
C GLY A 126 -10.84 9.84 -3.24
N ALA A 127 -12.17 9.66 -3.24
CA ALA A 127 -12.81 8.56 -2.54
C ALA A 127 -12.45 7.19 -3.14
N GLY A 128 -11.94 7.13 -4.37
CA GLY A 128 -11.35 5.93 -4.96
C GLY A 128 -10.19 5.34 -4.14
N ALA A 129 -9.54 6.16 -3.29
CA ALA A 129 -8.54 5.69 -2.32
C ALA A 129 -9.09 4.60 -1.38
N LEU A 130 -10.39 4.61 -1.07
CA LEU A 130 -11.03 3.64 -0.18
C LEU A 130 -11.08 2.23 -0.78
N PHE A 131 -10.90 2.08 -2.09
CA PHE A 131 -10.88 0.79 -2.77
C PHE A 131 -9.55 0.04 -2.61
N VAL A 132 -8.43 0.77 -2.48
CA VAL A 132 -7.07 0.19 -2.40
C VAL A 132 -6.42 0.39 -1.03
N GLY A 133 -6.76 1.48 -0.34
CA GLY A 133 -6.13 1.90 0.91
C GLY A 133 -6.09 0.82 1.99
N PRO A 134 -7.24 0.22 2.36
CA PRO A 134 -7.26 -0.84 3.37
C PRO A 134 -6.42 -2.07 3.00
N GLY A 135 -6.31 -2.38 1.69
CA GLY A 135 -5.41 -3.41 1.20
C GLY A 135 -3.95 -3.09 1.49
N TRP A 136 -3.52 -1.85 1.25
CA TRP A 136 -2.16 -1.39 1.56
C TRP A 136 -1.87 -1.33 3.05
N ASP A 137 -2.85 -0.95 3.88
CA ASP A 137 -2.72 -1.08 5.33
C ASP A 137 -2.40 -2.52 5.74
N GLY A 138 -3.05 -3.50 5.11
CA GLY A 138 -2.78 -4.92 5.30
C GLY A 138 -1.32 -5.28 5.03
N ILE A 139 -0.73 -4.75 3.95
CA ILE A 139 0.68 -4.95 3.60
C ILE A 139 1.59 -4.31 4.65
N PHE A 140 1.32 -3.05 5.02
CA PHE A 140 2.15 -2.31 5.97
C PHE A 140 2.11 -2.92 7.38
N VAL A 141 0.96 -3.42 7.82
CA VAL A 141 0.83 -4.14 9.09
C VAL A 141 1.53 -5.50 9.01
N GLY A 142 1.28 -6.26 7.94
CA GLY A 142 1.88 -7.58 7.73
C GLY A 142 3.41 -7.53 7.73
N LEU A 143 4.00 -6.56 7.03
CA LEU A 143 5.44 -6.36 7.02
C LEU A 143 5.99 -6.04 8.42
N GLY A 144 5.29 -5.19 9.18
CA GLY A 144 5.71 -4.83 10.53
C GLY A 144 5.70 -6.00 11.50
N LEU A 145 4.71 -6.88 11.37
CA LEU A 145 4.64 -8.11 12.15
C LEU A 145 5.74 -9.09 11.72
N HIS A 146 5.96 -9.26 10.41
CA HIS A 146 7.01 -10.13 9.90
C HIS A 146 8.41 -9.73 10.42
N LEU A 147 8.73 -8.43 10.37
CA LEU A 147 10.00 -7.88 10.86
C LEU A 147 10.13 -7.98 12.39
N SER A 148 9.02 -8.00 13.14
CA SER A 148 9.05 -8.26 14.59
C SER A 148 9.08 -9.75 14.96
N GLY A 149 9.12 -10.65 13.97
CA GLY A 149 9.08 -12.09 14.17
C GLY A 149 7.69 -12.64 14.54
N GLU A 150 6.63 -11.88 14.26
CA GLU A 150 5.25 -12.24 14.48
C GLU A 150 4.57 -12.58 13.13
N ASP A 151 3.99 -13.77 12.99
CA ASP A 151 3.28 -14.15 11.76
C ASP A 151 1.76 -14.11 11.98
N VAL A 152 1.08 -13.17 11.31
CA VAL A 152 -0.39 -13.09 11.27
C VAL A 152 -0.87 -13.19 9.84
N LYS A 153 -1.79 -14.11 9.59
CA LYS A 153 -2.51 -14.16 8.33
C LYS A 153 -3.61 -13.10 8.34
N ASP A 154 -3.61 -12.28 7.31
CA ASP A 154 -4.66 -11.29 7.01
C ASP A 154 -4.97 -10.31 8.16
N PRO A 155 -4.04 -9.37 8.44
CA PRO A 155 -4.10 -8.55 9.64
C PRO A 155 -5.23 -7.51 9.62
N VAL A 156 -5.82 -7.20 8.47
CA VAL A 156 -6.87 -6.16 8.33
C VAL A 156 -8.21 -6.84 8.03
N THR A 157 -8.72 -7.53 9.04
CA THR A 157 -10.02 -8.24 9.01
C THR A 157 -10.90 -7.86 10.19
N GLY A 158 -12.21 -8.08 10.07
CA GLY A 158 -13.18 -7.82 11.15
C GLY A 158 -13.12 -6.37 11.66
N ASP A 159 -12.91 -6.19 12.96
CA ASP A 159 -12.81 -4.85 13.59
C ASP A 159 -11.63 -4.02 13.05
N HIS A 160 -10.53 -4.66 12.63
CA HIS A 160 -9.37 -3.95 12.08
C HIS A 160 -9.64 -3.42 10.68
N ALA A 161 -10.44 -4.13 9.89
CA ALA A 161 -10.91 -3.63 8.59
C ALA A 161 -11.75 -2.36 8.77
N HIS A 162 -12.70 -2.36 9.71
CA HIS A 162 -13.49 -1.17 10.03
C HIS A 162 -12.61 0.03 10.44
N ARG A 163 -11.62 -0.21 11.32
CA ARG A 163 -10.67 0.83 11.74
C ARG A 163 -9.82 1.37 10.60
N SER A 164 -9.34 0.50 9.72
CA SER A 164 -8.57 0.89 8.53
C SER A 164 -9.43 1.74 7.59
N ILE A 165 -10.67 1.31 7.31
CA ILE A 165 -11.61 2.06 6.48
C ILE A 165 -11.88 3.44 7.08
N ASP A 166 -12.15 3.53 8.39
CA ASP A 166 -12.38 4.82 9.05
C ASP A 166 -11.16 5.74 8.99
N ALA A 167 -9.94 5.20 9.11
CA ALA A 167 -8.71 5.96 8.95
C ALA A 167 -8.53 6.49 7.51
N TRP A 168 -8.88 5.70 6.51
CA TRP A 168 -8.86 6.14 5.11
C TRP A 168 -9.95 7.17 4.80
N VAL A 169 -11.14 7.06 5.40
CA VAL A 169 -12.19 8.08 5.29
C VAL A 169 -11.67 9.41 5.81
N ALA A 170 -11.06 9.43 7.00
CA ALA A 170 -10.47 10.64 7.56
C ALA A 170 -9.36 11.23 6.68
N ALA A 171 -8.55 10.39 6.03
CA ALA A 171 -7.53 10.84 5.09
C ALA A 171 -8.12 11.50 3.83
N VAL A 172 -9.19 10.93 3.26
CA VAL A 172 -9.92 11.51 2.10
C VAL A 172 -10.66 12.80 2.49
N GLU A 173 -11.25 12.85 3.68
CA GLU A 173 -11.89 14.08 4.18
C GLU A 173 -10.85 15.21 4.34
N THR A 174 -9.68 14.88 4.91
CA THR A 174 -8.59 15.84 5.13
C THR A 174 -8.01 16.37 3.82
N SER A 175 -7.94 15.54 2.77
CA SER A 175 -7.41 15.94 1.47
C SER A 175 -8.35 16.89 0.71
N GLY A 176 -9.65 16.86 0.99
CA GLY A 176 -10.65 17.65 0.26
C GLY A 176 -10.84 17.24 -1.20
N THR A 177 -10.42 16.03 -1.57
CA THR A 177 -10.42 15.53 -2.96
C THR A 177 -11.70 14.79 -3.36
N ALA A 178 -12.68 14.72 -2.48
CA ALA A 178 -13.99 14.09 -2.73
C ALA A 178 -15.08 14.77 -1.88
N SER A 179 -16.32 14.74 -2.38
CA SER A 179 -17.51 15.18 -1.66
C SER A 179 -17.94 14.16 -0.58
N ALA A 180 -18.79 14.60 0.35
CA ALA A 180 -19.32 13.73 1.41
C ALA A 180 -20.09 12.53 0.84
N ASP A 181 -20.85 12.71 -0.25
CA ASP A 181 -21.62 11.64 -0.88
C ASP A 181 -20.69 10.59 -1.52
N GLU A 182 -19.61 11.04 -2.18
CA GLU A 182 -18.60 10.15 -2.75
C GLU A 182 -17.86 9.36 -1.67
N ILE A 183 -17.51 10.02 -0.55
CA ILE A 183 -16.87 9.37 0.60
C ILE A 183 -17.81 8.34 1.21
N ALA A 184 -19.09 8.66 1.39
CA ALA A 184 -20.07 7.72 1.93
C ALA A 184 -20.25 6.49 1.02
N ALA A 185 -20.33 6.70 -0.30
CA ALA A 185 -20.41 5.61 -1.27
C ALA A 185 -19.12 4.75 -1.27
N GLY A 186 -17.96 5.39 -1.27
CA GLY A 186 -16.65 4.72 -1.20
C GLY A 186 -16.50 3.90 0.08
N LYS A 187 -16.94 4.43 1.24
CA LYS A 187 -16.93 3.72 2.51
C LYS A 187 -17.81 2.47 2.47
N ALA A 188 -19.03 2.59 1.94
CA ALA A 188 -19.94 1.46 1.82
C ALA A 188 -19.37 0.35 0.92
N ALA A 189 -18.74 0.73 -0.21
CA ALA A 189 -18.06 -0.22 -1.08
C ALA A 189 -16.86 -0.89 -0.39
N ALA A 190 -16.04 -0.12 0.31
CA ALA A 190 -14.89 -0.64 1.06
C ALA A 190 -15.31 -1.62 2.17
N LEU A 191 -16.39 -1.33 2.89
CA LEU A 191 -16.94 -2.24 3.90
C LEU A 191 -17.37 -3.57 3.27
N GLY A 192 -18.08 -3.53 2.13
CA GLY A 192 -18.48 -4.76 1.42
C GLY A 192 -17.29 -5.58 0.89
N GLN A 193 -16.15 -4.94 0.64
CA GLN A 193 -14.94 -5.61 0.13
C GLN A 193 -14.04 -6.16 1.25
N PHE A 194 -13.78 -5.37 2.29
CA PHE A 194 -12.78 -5.69 3.32
C PHE A 194 -13.39 -6.16 4.65
N ALA A 195 -14.70 -5.96 4.85
CA ALA A 195 -15.43 -6.41 6.04
C ALA A 195 -16.80 -7.04 5.66
N PRO A 196 -16.81 -8.10 4.82
CA PRO A 196 -18.04 -8.74 4.35
C PRO A 196 -18.81 -9.50 5.43
#